data_AF-A0A521T8M4-F1
#
_entry.id   AF-A0A521T8M4-F1
#
_cell.length_a   1.000
_cell.length_b   1.000
_cell.length_c   1.000
_cell.angle_alpha   90.00
_cell.angle_beta   90.00
_cell.angle_gamma   90.00
#
_symmetry.space_group_name_H-M   'P 1'
#
loop_
_entity.id
_entity.type
_entity.pdbx_description
1 polymer ?
#
loop_
_entity_poly.entity_id
_entity_poly.type
_entity_poly.pdbx_seq_one_letter_code
_entity_poly.pdbx_strand_id
1 'polypeptide(L)'
;MSLSKTILIAHHVPEVRDRVAAALADARHDYVTADTADAALAAVADGERPVSLAVVDLGLAPDAGRFVGDLKRHAPRAIPVVVFAGSVRSSADVPALLAAGVSGYLNEHAATAQLVPSLAPHLFPDSFDRRSSARVTLGISVSYRAGQTIAGALTLNVGKGGIGVRTMSPLAAGTPVQLKFRLPSGVSEIEATGRVAWSNRQVGMGIQFERMDASAQALIDAFVDANS
;
A
#
# COMPACT_ATOMS: atom_id res chain seq x y z
N MET A 1 4.22 18.86 5.16
CA MET A 1 5.65 18.69 5.46
C MET A 1 6.05 17.30 5.02
N SER A 2 6.99 17.16 4.08
CA SER A 2 7.57 15.84 3.77
C SER A 2 8.52 15.48 4.91
N LEU A 3 8.18 14.47 5.69
CA LEU A 3 9.07 13.90 6.71
C LEU A 3 10.01 12.94 5.97
N SER A 4 11.28 13.31 5.79
CA SER A 4 12.30 12.37 5.31
C SER A 4 12.30 11.12 6.20
N LYS A 5 12.46 9.96 5.59
CA LYS A 5 12.53 8.65 6.24
C LYS A 5 13.86 8.00 5.85
N THR A 6 14.42 7.21 6.75
CA THR A 6 15.62 6.39 6.46
C THR A 6 15.20 4.97 6.13
N ILE A 7 15.62 4.45 4.98
CA ILE A 7 15.28 3.11 4.51
C ILE A 7 16.53 2.22 4.47
N LEU A 8 16.46 1.04 5.08
CA LEU A 8 17.47 0.01 4.90
C LEU A 8 17.22 -0.75 3.60
N ILE A 9 18.26 -0.90 2.77
CA ILE A 9 18.27 -1.70 1.55
C ILE A 9 19.30 -2.82 1.72
N ALA A 10 18.84 -4.01 2.07
CA ALA A 10 19.68 -5.18 2.27
C ALA A 10 19.55 -6.14 1.07
N HIS A 11 20.61 -6.30 0.28
CA HIS A 11 20.61 -7.21 -0.88
C HIS A 11 22.01 -7.69 -1.24
N HIS A 12 22.17 -8.94 -1.70
CA HIS A 12 23.48 -9.43 -2.18
C HIS A 12 23.97 -8.74 -3.48
N VAL A 13 23.07 -8.22 -4.32
CA VAL A 13 23.39 -7.66 -5.64
C VAL A 13 23.59 -6.13 -5.53
N PRO A 14 24.78 -5.58 -5.83
CA PRO A 14 25.04 -4.15 -5.72
C PRO A 14 24.17 -3.31 -6.65
N GLU A 15 23.93 -3.76 -7.88
CA GLU A 15 23.11 -3.04 -8.87
C GLU A 15 21.65 -2.86 -8.42
N VAL A 16 21.13 -3.83 -7.64
CA VAL A 16 19.79 -3.71 -7.05
C VAL A 16 19.79 -2.66 -5.93
N ARG A 17 20.80 -2.67 -5.06
CA ARG A 17 20.93 -1.68 -3.99
C ARG A 17 21.05 -0.27 -4.56
N ASP A 18 21.91 -0.06 -5.53
CA ASP A 18 22.19 1.25 -6.13
C ASP A 18 20.95 1.83 -6.83
N ARG A 19 20.19 0.99 -7.54
CA ARG A 19 18.95 1.44 -8.20
C ARG A 19 17.85 1.82 -7.21
N VAL A 20 17.67 1.04 -6.14
CA VAL A 20 16.69 1.37 -5.08
C VAL A 20 17.12 2.62 -4.32
N ALA A 21 18.41 2.75 -4.02
CA ALA A 21 19.00 3.92 -3.39
C ALA A 21 18.79 5.19 -4.23
N ALA A 22 19.05 5.12 -5.54
CA ALA A 22 18.82 6.23 -6.46
C ALA A 22 17.35 6.67 -6.46
N ALA A 23 16.40 5.73 -6.52
CA ALA A 23 14.98 6.05 -6.49
C ALA A 23 14.55 6.74 -5.18
N LEU A 24 15.09 6.29 -4.04
CA LEU A 24 14.81 6.87 -2.73
C LEU A 24 15.43 8.27 -2.59
N ALA A 25 16.65 8.46 -3.09
CA ALA A 25 17.34 9.75 -3.11
C ALA A 25 16.55 10.79 -3.93
N ASP A 26 16.07 10.41 -5.13
CA ASP A 26 15.24 11.25 -5.99
C ASP A 26 13.94 11.68 -5.30
N ALA A 27 13.36 10.79 -4.48
CA ALA A 27 12.18 11.07 -3.65
C ALA A 27 12.48 11.82 -2.34
N ARG A 28 13.74 12.22 -2.11
CA ARG A 28 14.22 12.89 -0.88
C ARG A 28 14.02 12.05 0.38
N HIS A 29 14.30 10.75 0.29
CA HIS A 29 14.45 9.87 1.43
C HIS A 29 15.91 9.52 1.66
N ASP A 30 16.26 9.34 2.93
CA ASP A 30 17.56 8.84 3.34
C ASP A 30 17.58 7.31 3.23
N TYR A 31 18.77 6.74 3.08
CA TYR A 31 18.92 5.29 2.97
C TYR A 31 20.23 4.81 3.58
N VAL A 32 20.26 3.53 3.92
CA VAL A 32 21.45 2.76 4.32
C VAL A 32 21.44 1.45 3.56
N THR A 33 22.59 1.05 3.03
CA THR A 33 22.74 -0.21 2.28
C THR A 33 23.44 -1.25 3.13
N ALA A 34 23.06 -2.52 2.94
CA ALA A 34 23.72 -3.68 3.54
C ALA A 34 23.82 -4.81 2.52
N ASP A 35 24.94 -5.52 2.52
CA ASP A 35 25.21 -6.67 1.65
C ASP A 35 25.31 -7.99 2.42
N THR A 36 25.18 -7.95 3.74
CA THR A 36 25.19 -9.09 4.66
C THR A 36 24.07 -8.97 5.70
N ALA A 37 23.65 -10.11 6.27
CA ALA A 37 22.67 -10.12 7.36
C ALA A 37 23.17 -9.36 8.59
N ASP A 38 24.45 -9.48 8.96
CA ASP A 38 25.03 -8.79 10.11
C ASP A 38 25.04 -7.27 9.91
N ALA A 39 25.41 -6.78 8.72
CA ALA A 39 25.34 -5.36 8.40
C ALA A 39 23.88 -4.84 8.42
N ALA A 40 22.93 -5.64 7.95
CA ALA A 40 21.51 -5.30 8.01
C ALA A 40 20.99 -5.19 9.45
N LEU A 41 21.38 -6.14 10.32
CA LEU A 41 21.05 -6.13 11.75
C LEU A 41 21.69 -4.94 12.49
N ALA A 42 22.95 -4.63 12.19
CA ALA A 42 23.64 -3.47 12.74
C ALA A 42 22.95 -2.16 12.31
N ALA A 43 22.52 -2.06 11.05
CA ALA A 43 21.84 -0.88 10.53
C ALA A 43 20.47 -0.62 11.17
N VAL A 44 19.67 -1.67 11.46
CA VAL A 44 18.38 -1.47 12.16
C VAL A 44 18.56 -1.18 13.65
N ALA A 45 19.65 -1.62 14.26
CA ALA A 45 19.98 -1.36 15.66
C ALA A 45 20.58 0.03 15.90
N ASP A 46 21.04 0.72 14.85
CA ASP A 46 21.60 2.07 14.91
C ASP A 46 20.53 3.10 15.34
N GLY A 47 20.53 3.43 16.63
CA GLY A 47 19.60 4.40 17.22
C GLY A 47 19.88 5.86 16.81
N GLU A 48 21.06 6.18 16.28
CA GLU A 48 21.38 7.52 15.78
C GLU A 48 20.76 7.76 14.40
N ARG A 49 20.60 6.70 13.60
CA ARG A 49 19.95 6.72 12.28
C ARG A 49 18.79 5.74 12.23
N PRO A 50 17.67 6.05 12.92
CA PRO A 50 16.56 5.14 13.04
C PRO A 50 15.96 4.78 11.68
N VAL A 51 16.07 3.51 11.31
CA VAL A 51 15.44 2.95 10.12
C VAL A 51 13.91 3.00 10.28
N SER A 52 13.23 3.45 9.24
CA SER A 52 11.76 3.55 9.18
C SER A 52 11.11 2.44 8.36
N LEU A 53 11.89 1.76 7.52
CA LEU A 53 11.48 0.62 6.69
C LEU A 53 12.73 -0.17 6.32
N ALA A 54 12.65 -1.50 6.36
CA ALA A 54 13.67 -2.37 5.78
C ALA A 54 13.16 -3.05 4.51
N VAL A 55 13.94 -2.99 3.44
CA VAL A 55 13.73 -3.74 2.20
C VAL A 55 14.84 -4.77 2.09
N VAL A 56 14.49 -6.06 2.15
CA VAL A 56 15.46 -7.13 2.40
C VAL A 56 15.35 -8.27 1.42
N ASP A 57 16.51 -8.78 1.05
CA ASP A 57 16.71 -9.98 0.26
C ASP A 57 16.93 -11.17 1.19
N LEU A 58 16.09 -12.19 1.06
CA LEU A 58 16.16 -13.38 1.90
C LEU A 58 17.41 -14.22 1.62
N GLY A 59 18.09 -14.01 0.49
CA GLY A 59 19.35 -14.68 0.17
C GLY A 59 20.52 -14.32 1.09
N LEU A 60 20.38 -13.29 1.93
CA LEU A 60 21.40 -12.85 2.89
C LEU A 60 21.53 -13.77 4.11
N ALA A 61 20.51 -14.58 4.40
CA ALA A 61 20.49 -15.47 5.56
C ALA A 61 19.94 -16.85 5.18
N PRO A 62 20.42 -17.94 5.83
CA PRO A 62 19.92 -19.29 5.53
C PRO A 62 18.48 -19.51 6.01
N ASP A 63 18.06 -18.85 7.10
CA ASP A 63 16.71 -18.91 7.63
C ASP A 63 16.02 -17.55 7.46
N ALA A 64 15.14 -17.49 6.45
CA ALA A 64 14.43 -16.28 6.07
C ALA A 64 13.48 -15.77 7.16
N GLY A 65 12.74 -16.67 7.82
CA GLY A 65 11.78 -16.30 8.87
C GLY A 65 12.48 -15.75 10.10
N ARG A 66 13.55 -16.41 10.54
CA ARG A 66 14.40 -15.95 11.64
C ARG A 66 15.03 -14.60 11.32
N PHE A 67 15.58 -14.43 10.12
CA PHE A 67 16.21 -13.17 9.72
C PHE A 67 15.24 -11.98 9.79
N VAL A 68 14.02 -12.13 9.26
CA VAL A 68 12.98 -11.09 9.37
C VAL A 68 12.61 -10.81 10.84
N GLY A 69 12.48 -11.87 11.64
CA GLY A 69 12.20 -11.75 13.07
C GLY A 69 13.30 -11.01 13.85
N ASP A 70 14.56 -11.29 13.53
CA ASP A 70 15.72 -10.68 14.17
C ASP A 70 15.84 -9.19 13.80
N LEU A 71 15.59 -8.80 12.53
CA LEU A 71 15.54 -7.39 12.11
C LEU A 71 14.53 -6.58 12.94
N LYS A 72 13.33 -7.12 13.14
CA LYS A 72 12.29 -6.46 13.92
C LYS A 72 12.61 -6.36 15.40
N ARG A 73 13.31 -7.38 15.94
CA ARG A 73 13.69 -7.42 17.36
C ARG A 73 14.82 -6.45 17.69
N HIS A 74 15.78 -6.29 16.78
CA HIS A 74 16.93 -5.40 16.97
C HIS A 74 16.59 -3.94 16.70
N ALA A 75 15.54 -3.67 15.92
CA ALA A 75 15.07 -2.31 15.71
C ALA A 75 14.55 -1.69 17.02
N PRO A 76 14.96 -0.46 17.38
CA PRO A 76 14.52 0.20 18.62
C PRO A 76 13.02 0.57 18.60
N ARG A 77 12.38 0.50 17.43
CA ARG A 77 10.95 0.71 17.21
C ARG A 77 10.46 -0.32 16.20
N ALA A 78 9.15 -0.61 16.25
CA ALA A 78 8.54 -1.49 15.26
C ALA A 78 8.68 -0.89 13.86
N ILE A 79 9.34 -1.63 12.97
CA ILE A 79 9.53 -1.25 11.56
C ILE A 79 8.80 -2.24 10.64
N PRO A 80 8.21 -1.75 9.54
CA PRO A 80 7.81 -2.62 8.45
C PRO A 80 9.04 -3.27 7.80
N VAL A 81 8.87 -4.52 7.35
CA VAL A 81 9.89 -5.27 6.60
C VAL A 81 9.28 -5.73 5.29
N VAL A 82 9.81 -5.24 4.18
CA VAL A 82 9.42 -5.60 2.81
C VAL A 82 10.48 -6.52 2.22
N VAL A 83 10.05 -7.58 1.54
CA VAL A 83 10.96 -8.58 0.98
C VAL A 83 11.08 -8.42 -0.54
N PHE A 84 12.29 -8.54 -1.11
CA PHE A 84 12.45 -8.65 -2.56
C PHE A 84 11.83 -9.96 -3.06
N ALA A 85 10.82 -9.87 -3.91
CA ALA A 85 10.01 -11.03 -4.33
C ALA A 85 10.84 -12.12 -5.03
N GLY A 86 11.90 -11.74 -5.77
CA GLY A 86 12.80 -12.71 -6.44
C GLY A 86 13.70 -13.48 -5.47
N SER A 87 13.80 -13.05 -4.21
CA SER A 87 14.55 -13.76 -3.16
C SER A 87 13.76 -14.88 -2.49
N VAL A 88 12.44 -15.00 -2.74
CA VAL A 88 11.62 -16.08 -2.20
C VAL A 88 11.87 -17.36 -3.01
N ARG A 89 12.65 -18.27 -2.44
CA ARG A 89 13.12 -19.48 -3.14
C ARG A 89 12.09 -20.61 -3.17
N SER A 90 11.13 -20.61 -2.24
CA SER A 90 10.12 -21.67 -2.12
C SER A 90 8.81 -21.15 -1.53
N SER A 91 7.68 -21.74 -1.96
CA SER A 91 6.38 -21.54 -1.33
C SER A 91 6.32 -22.08 0.11
N ALA A 92 7.22 -23.00 0.47
CA ALA A 92 7.35 -23.54 1.82
C ALA A 92 7.79 -22.49 2.87
N ASP A 93 8.45 -21.42 2.43
CA ASP A 93 8.93 -20.35 3.32
C ASP A 93 7.82 -19.33 3.63
N VAL A 94 6.75 -19.29 2.83
CA VAL A 94 5.67 -18.30 2.93
C VAL A 94 5.00 -18.31 4.31
N PRO A 95 4.63 -19.46 4.92
CA PRO A 95 4.06 -19.47 6.27
C PRO A 95 4.99 -18.88 7.34
N ALA A 96 6.31 -19.15 7.24
CA ALA A 96 7.30 -18.63 8.18
C ALA A 96 7.48 -17.11 8.02
N LEU A 97 7.48 -16.60 6.79
CA LEU A 97 7.53 -15.17 6.49
C LEU A 97 6.26 -14.42 6.97
N LEU A 98 5.09 -15.05 6.82
CA LEU A 98 3.83 -14.51 7.37
C LEU A 98 3.85 -14.49 8.89
N ALA A 99 4.33 -15.56 9.54
CA ALA A 99 4.46 -15.62 11.00
C ALA A 99 5.49 -14.59 11.53
N ALA A 100 6.56 -14.32 10.78
CA ALA A 100 7.52 -13.25 11.07
C ALA A 100 6.94 -11.84 10.82
N GLY A 101 5.77 -11.75 10.17
CA GLY A 101 5.02 -10.52 9.92
C GLY A 101 5.59 -9.65 8.80
N VAL A 102 6.10 -10.24 7.72
CA VAL A 102 6.50 -9.47 6.53
C VAL A 102 5.37 -8.52 6.12
N SER A 103 5.72 -7.26 5.90
CA SER A 103 4.76 -6.18 5.63
C SER A 103 4.37 -6.12 4.15
N GLY A 104 5.20 -6.63 3.25
CA GLY A 104 4.93 -6.64 1.81
C GLY A 104 6.07 -7.23 1.00
N TYR A 105 5.91 -7.21 -0.32
CA TYR A 105 6.90 -7.70 -1.27
C TYR A 105 7.19 -6.62 -2.32
N LEU A 106 8.45 -6.49 -2.70
CA LEU A 106 8.91 -5.59 -3.76
C LEU A 106 9.42 -6.42 -4.93
N ASN A 107 8.92 -6.18 -6.14
CA ASN A 107 9.51 -6.77 -7.33
C ASN A 107 10.87 -6.13 -7.61
N GLU A 108 11.95 -6.92 -7.54
CA GLU A 108 13.31 -6.45 -7.80
C GLU A 108 13.45 -5.90 -9.22
N HIS A 109 12.72 -6.40 -10.22
CA HIS A 109 12.77 -5.90 -11.59
C HIS A 109 11.85 -4.71 -11.88
N ALA A 110 11.19 -4.14 -10.86
CA ALA A 110 10.34 -2.97 -11.07
C ALA A 110 11.12 -1.77 -11.65
N ALA A 111 10.48 -1.02 -12.55
CA ALA A 111 11.06 0.21 -13.07
C ALA A 111 11.31 1.21 -11.93
N THR A 112 12.38 2.02 -12.02
CA THR A 112 12.78 2.99 -10.97
C THR A 112 11.63 3.87 -10.49
N ALA A 113 10.81 4.35 -11.44
CA ALA A 113 9.64 5.18 -11.15
C ALA A 113 8.53 4.48 -10.32
N GLN A 114 8.53 3.14 -10.26
CA GLN A 114 7.55 2.34 -9.49
C GLN A 114 8.08 1.88 -8.13
N LEU A 115 9.38 2.03 -7.86
CA LEU A 115 9.99 1.59 -6.60
C LEU A 115 9.42 2.36 -5.41
N VAL A 116 9.50 3.69 -5.43
CA VAL A 116 8.99 4.52 -4.33
C VAL A 116 7.48 4.37 -4.15
N PRO A 117 6.63 4.45 -5.21
CA PRO A 117 5.19 4.17 -5.07
C PRO A 117 4.85 2.82 -4.44
N SER A 118 5.66 1.79 -4.68
CA SER A 118 5.46 0.45 -4.12
C SER A 118 5.87 0.36 -2.63
N LEU A 119 6.82 1.18 -2.18
CA LEU A 119 7.26 1.25 -0.78
C LEU A 119 6.45 2.25 0.05
N ALA A 120 5.83 3.23 -0.60
CA ALA A 120 5.08 4.30 0.03
C ALA A 120 3.98 3.82 1.00
N PRO A 121 3.25 2.71 0.76
CA PRO A 121 2.32 2.13 1.72
C PRO A 121 2.91 1.75 3.08
N HIS A 122 4.21 1.44 3.09
CA HIS A 122 4.94 1.03 4.28
C HIS A 122 5.72 2.19 4.90
N LEU A 123 6.18 3.16 4.11
CA LEU A 123 6.89 4.35 4.59
C LEU A 123 5.97 5.36 5.26
N PHE A 124 4.77 5.49 4.73
CA PHE A 124 3.75 6.41 5.20
C PHE A 124 2.47 5.61 5.44
N PRO A 125 2.45 4.73 6.45
CA PRO A 125 1.23 4.04 6.84
C PRO A 125 0.17 5.11 7.04
N ASP A 126 0.32 6.15 7.86
CA ASP A 126 -0.74 7.17 8.03
C ASP A 126 -1.25 7.86 6.73
N SER A 127 -0.46 7.87 5.64
CA SER A 127 -0.89 8.38 4.31
C SER A 127 -1.51 7.33 3.38
N PHE A 128 -1.21 6.04 3.57
CA PHE A 128 -1.68 4.88 2.79
C PHE A 128 -2.63 3.93 3.54
N ASP A 129 -2.53 3.94 4.87
CA ASP A 129 -3.54 3.80 5.92
C ASP A 129 -4.61 4.92 5.85
N ARG A 130 -4.87 5.38 4.62
CA ARG A 130 -6.23 5.70 4.16
C ARG A 130 -7.05 4.42 3.90
N ARG A 131 -6.68 3.28 4.51
CA ARG A 131 -7.61 2.20 4.87
C ARG A 131 -7.97 2.33 6.35
N SER A 132 -8.32 3.53 6.80
CA SER A 132 -8.88 3.80 8.13
C SER A 132 -10.23 3.12 8.40
N SER A 133 -10.75 2.35 7.44
CA SER A 133 -12.00 1.63 7.58
C SER A 133 -11.95 0.29 6.89
N ALA A 134 -12.58 -0.71 7.51
CA ALA A 134 -12.99 -1.93 6.84
C ALA A 134 -13.70 -1.65 5.51
N ARG A 135 -13.66 -2.61 4.60
CA ARG A 135 -14.33 -2.51 3.30
C ARG A 135 -15.21 -3.71 3.10
N VAL A 136 -16.49 -3.43 2.84
CA VAL A 136 -17.48 -4.45 2.57
C VAL A 136 -17.44 -4.73 1.07
N THR A 137 -17.31 -5.99 0.69
CA THR A 137 -17.39 -6.41 -0.72
C THR A 137 -18.85 -6.38 -1.15
N LEU A 138 -19.15 -5.61 -2.20
CA LEU A 138 -20.52 -5.36 -2.67
C LEU A 138 -20.53 -5.29 -4.19
N GLY A 139 -21.58 -5.82 -4.82
CA GLY A 139 -21.85 -5.68 -6.25
C GLY A 139 -23.06 -4.81 -6.55
N ILE A 140 -23.19 -3.66 -5.88
CA ILE A 140 -24.31 -2.73 -6.08
C ILE A 140 -24.07 -1.82 -7.29
N SER A 141 -25.14 -1.27 -7.84
CA SER A 141 -25.05 -0.29 -8.92
C SER A 141 -24.50 1.04 -8.41
N VAL A 142 -23.54 1.59 -9.15
CA VAL A 142 -23.00 2.94 -8.97
C VAL A 142 -22.99 3.65 -10.31
N SER A 143 -23.46 4.89 -10.32
CA SER A 143 -23.28 5.79 -11.45
C SER A 143 -22.20 6.82 -11.13
N TYR A 144 -21.43 7.20 -12.15
CA TYR A 144 -20.42 8.22 -12.00
C TYR A 144 -20.37 9.16 -13.20
N ARG A 145 -19.95 10.40 -12.92
CA ARG A 145 -19.72 11.45 -13.93
C ARG A 145 -18.31 12.01 -13.78
N ALA A 146 -17.57 12.06 -14.88
CA ALA A 146 -16.28 12.72 -14.98
C ALA A 146 -16.22 13.54 -16.27
N GLY A 147 -16.31 14.87 -16.16
CA GLY A 147 -16.45 15.75 -17.33
C GLY A 147 -17.71 15.42 -18.13
N GLN A 148 -17.53 15.04 -19.40
CA GLN A 148 -18.61 14.63 -20.31
C GLN A 148 -18.97 13.14 -20.20
N THR A 149 -18.16 12.35 -19.50
CA THR A 149 -18.39 10.91 -19.34
C THR A 149 -19.39 10.67 -18.23
N ILE A 150 -20.48 9.97 -18.53
CA ILE A 150 -21.44 9.44 -17.55
C ILE A 150 -21.50 7.93 -17.79
N ALA A 151 -21.34 7.14 -16.73
CA ALA A 151 -21.40 5.68 -16.85
C ALA A 151 -22.00 5.05 -15.59
N GLY A 152 -22.70 3.93 -15.79
CA GLY A 152 -23.10 3.00 -14.74
C GLY A 152 -22.11 1.85 -14.65
N ALA A 153 -21.86 1.37 -13.44
CA ALA A 153 -20.97 0.26 -13.15
C ALA A 153 -21.44 -0.47 -11.89
N LEU A 154 -20.79 -1.59 -11.60
CA LEU A 154 -20.95 -2.27 -10.31
C LEU A 154 -19.80 -1.89 -9.38
N THR A 155 -20.08 -1.87 -8.09
CA THR A 155 -19.03 -1.74 -7.08
C THR A 155 -18.22 -3.04 -6.99
N LEU A 156 -16.99 -2.92 -6.50
CA LEU A 156 -16.17 -4.03 -6.00
C LEU A 156 -16.29 -4.09 -4.48
N ASN A 157 -16.18 -2.93 -3.83
CA ASN A 157 -16.29 -2.76 -2.39
C ASN A 157 -16.60 -1.30 -2.04
N VAL A 158 -17.07 -1.08 -0.82
CA VAL A 158 -17.26 0.24 -0.21
C VAL A 158 -16.56 0.26 1.15
N GLY A 159 -15.86 1.36 1.44
CA GLY A 159 -15.38 1.70 2.79
C GLY A 159 -15.71 3.15 3.12
N LYS A 160 -15.44 3.57 4.36
CA LYS A 160 -15.73 4.92 4.85
C LYS A 160 -15.03 6.02 4.04
N GLY A 161 -13.85 5.72 3.52
CA GLY A 161 -13.04 6.67 2.72
C GLY A 161 -13.17 6.55 1.20
N GLY A 162 -13.90 5.57 0.67
CA GLY A 162 -14.00 5.43 -0.79
C GLY A 162 -14.68 4.16 -1.29
N ILE A 163 -14.75 4.04 -2.61
CA ILE A 163 -15.47 2.98 -3.33
C ILE A 163 -14.60 2.39 -4.42
N GLY A 164 -14.61 1.06 -4.55
CA GLY A 164 -14.07 0.35 -5.70
C GLY A 164 -15.16 0.18 -6.75
N VAL A 165 -14.85 0.49 -8.01
CA VAL A 165 -15.77 0.38 -9.15
C VAL A 165 -15.21 -0.59 -10.17
N ARG A 166 -16.00 -1.60 -10.53
CA ARG A 166 -15.67 -2.60 -11.54
C ARG A 166 -15.94 -2.04 -12.93
N THR A 167 -14.90 -1.89 -13.74
CA THR A 167 -15.00 -1.38 -15.10
C THR A 167 -13.81 -1.84 -15.94
N MET A 168 -14.05 -2.11 -17.22
CA MET A 168 -12.98 -2.41 -18.19
C MET A 168 -12.38 -1.15 -18.82
N SER A 169 -13.01 0.01 -18.58
CA SER A 169 -12.55 1.33 -19.04
C SER A 169 -12.41 2.27 -17.85
N PRO A 170 -11.44 2.02 -16.94
CA PRO A 170 -11.24 2.88 -15.78
C PRO A 170 -10.71 4.25 -16.20
N LEU A 171 -11.10 5.28 -15.45
CA LEU A 171 -10.57 6.63 -15.60
C LEU A 171 -9.13 6.71 -15.11
N ALA A 172 -8.36 7.70 -15.56
CA ALA A 172 -6.99 7.91 -15.11
C ALA A 172 -6.93 8.27 -13.62
N ALA A 173 -5.88 7.84 -12.92
CA ALA A 173 -5.64 8.27 -11.54
C ALA A 173 -5.58 9.81 -11.46
N GLY A 174 -6.13 10.36 -10.38
CA GLY A 174 -6.26 11.81 -10.18
C GLY A 174 -7.51 12.43 -10.81
N THR A 175 -8.28 11.71 -11.65
CA THR A 175 -9.50 12.24 -12.28
C THR A 175 -10.56 12.56 -11.21
N PRO A 176 -11.16 13.77 -11.22
CA PRO A 176 -12.29 14.09 -10.34
C PRO A 176 -13.58 13.42 -10.85
N VAL A 177 -14.38 12.91 -9.92
CA VAL A 177 -15.57 12.11 -10.20
C VAL A 177 -16.71 12.49 -9.26
N GLN A 178 -17.92 12.62 -9.81
CA GLN A 178 -19.17 12.66 -9.04
C GLN A 178 -19.79 11.27 -9.06
N LEU A 179 -20.29 10.79 -7.92
CA LEU A 179 -20.80 9.46 -7.70
C LEU A 179 -22.24 9.51 -7.20
N LYS A 180 -23.08 8.57 -7.67
CA LYS A 180 -24.36 8.26 -7.03
C LYS A 180 -24.55 6.74 -6.90
N PHE A 181 -24.92 6.28 -5.72
CA PHE A 181 -25.16 4.86 -5.43
C PHE A 181 -26.11 4.67 -4.24
N ARG A 182 -26.56 3.43 -4.02
CA ARG A 182 -27.41 3.07 -2.87
C ARG A 182 -26.91 1.78 -2.21
N LEU A 183 -26.80 1.79 -0.89
CA LEU A 183 -26.37 0.63 -0.10
C LEU A 183 -27.49 -0.41 0.04
N PRO A 184 -27.18 -1.72 0.21
CA PRO A 184 -28.16 -2.82 0.25
C PRO A 184 -29.26 -2.71 1.32
N SER A 185 -29.06 -1.90 2.36
CA SER A 185 -30.02 -1.64 3.45
C SER A 185 -30.46 -0.17 3.51
N GLY A 186 -29.96 0.67 2.62
CA GLY A 186 -30.25 2.11 2.60
C GLY A 186 -31.47 2.44 1.75
N VAL A 187 -32.38 3.24 2.29
CA VAL A 187 -33.54 3.76 1.53
C VAL A 187 -33.14 4.96 0.64
N SER A 188 -32.09 5.68 1.04
CA SER A 188 -31.65 6.93 0.41
C SER A 188 -30.53 6.71 -0.59
N GLU A 189 -30.56 7.46 -1.69
CA GLU A 189 -29.43 7.57 -2.62
C GLU A 189 -28.32 8.41 -1.99
N ILE A 190 -27.07 7.96 -2.14
CA ILE A 190 -25.88 8.65 -1.66
C ILE A 190 -25.24 9.36 -2.84
N GLU A 191 -25.01 10.66 -2.69
CA GLU A 191 -24.24 11.48 -3.62
C GLU A 191 -22.89 11.86 -3.00
N ALA A 192 -21.81 11.67 -3.75
CA ALA A 192 -20.46 12.02 -3.29
C ALA A 192 -19.61 12.58 -4.43
N THR A 193 -18.68 13.45 -4.10
CA THR A 193 -17.56 13.82 -4.96
C THR A 193 -16.31 13.09 -4.51
N GLY A 194 -15.45 12.75 -5.46
CA GLY A 194 -14.23 12.03 -5.17
C GLY A 194 -13.20 12.14 -6.27
N ARG A 195 -12.09 11.44 -6.07
CA ARG A 195 -10.98 11.38 -7.00
C ARG A 195 -10.54 9.95 -7.23
N VAL A 196 -10.22 9.60 -8.47
CA VAL A 196 -9.65 8.29 -8.79
C VAL A 196 -8.30 8.15 -8.07
N ALA A 197 -8.23 7.25 -7.09
CA ALA A 197 -7.02 6.96 -6.32
C ALA A 197 -6.13 5.93 -7.01
N TRP A 198 -6.72 4.99 -7.76
CA TRP A 198 -6.00 4.01 -8.57
C TRP A 198 -6.85 3.56 -9.75
N SER A 199 -6.17 3.08 -10.80
CA SER A 199 -6.78 2.67 -12.07
C SER A 199 -6.10 1.40 -12.59
N ASN A 200 -6.89 0.38 -12.94
CA ASN A 200 -6.40 -0.89 -13.46
C ASN A 200 -7.41 -1.46 -14.47
N ARG A 201 -7.02 -1.62 -15.73
CA ARG A 201 -7.90 -2.08 -16.82
C ARG A 201 -8.45 -3.51 -16.66
N GLN A 202 -7.84 -4.34 -15.82
CA GLN A 202 -8.29 -5.71 -15.58
C GLN A 202 -9.34 -5.81 -14.47
N VAL A 203 -9.37 -4.84 -13.55
CA VAL A 203 -10.17 -4.92 -12.32
C VAL A 203 -11.17 -3.77 -12.20
N GLY A 204 -10.73 -2.55 -12.54
CA GLY A 204 -11.54 -1.34 -12.43
C GLY A 204 -10.75 -0.15 -11.89
N MET A 205 -11.39 0.66 -11.05
CA MET A 205 -10.79 1.82 -10.43
C MET A 205 -11.25 1.98 -8.99
N GLY A 206 -10.42 2.62 -8.18
CA GLY A 206 -10.79 3.03 -6.84
C GLY A 206 -10.98 4.54 -6.80
N ILE A 207 -12.04 4.98 -6.13
CA ILE A 207 -12.36 6.40 -5.98
C ILE A 207 -12.35 6.71 -4.50
N GLN A 208 -11.52 7.67 -4.10
CA GLN A 208 -11.51 8.23 -2.76
C GLN A 208 -12.58 9.31 -2.67
N PHE A 209 -13.39 9.29 -1.60
CA PHE A 209 -14.36 10.37 -1.35
C PHE A 209 -13.61 11.65 -0.92
N GLU A 210 -14.00 12.78 -1.50
CA GLU A 210 -13.47 14.11 -1.16
C GLU A 210 -14.53 14.95 -0.43
N ARG A 211 -15.80 14.90 -0.87
CA ARG A 211 -16.92 15.58 -0.20
C ARG A 211 -18.21 14.80 -0.35
N MET A 212 -19.00 14.73 0.71
CA MET A 212 -20.40 14.30 0.72
C MET A 212 -21.10 14.92 1.93
N ASP A 213 -22.43 14.80 1.98
CA ASP A 213 -23.20 15.26 3.12
C ASP A 213 -22.92 14.40 4.36
N ALA A 214 -23.00 14.99 5.55
CA ALA A 214 -22.72 14.29 6.80
C ALA A 214 -23.66 13.09 7.05
N SER A 215 -24.92 13.20 6.62
CA SER A 215 -25.89 12.09 6.67
C SER A 215 -25.49 10.93 5.76
N ALA A 216 -24.95 11.23 4.57
CA ALA A 216 -24.44 10.21 3.65
C ALA A 216 -23.19 9.52 4.23
N GLN A 217 -22.27 10.29 4.81
CA GLN A 217 -21.10 9.73 5.48
C GLN A 217 -21.50 8.80 6.63
N ALA A 218 -22.45 9.22 7.48
CA ALA A 218 -22.94 8.41 8.59
C ALA A 218 -23.59 7.10 8.14
N LEU A 219 -24.31 7.10 7.01
CA LEU A 219 -24.88 5.89 6.41
C LEU A 219 -23.79 4.91 5.95
N ILE A 220 -22.74 5.42 5.30
CA ILE A 220 -21.60 4.59 4.87
C ILE A 220 -20.88 4.04 6.09
N ASP A 221 -20.62 4.86 7.11
CA ASP A 221 -19.91 4.47 8.31
C ASP A 221 -20.65 3.35 9.06
N ALA A 222 -21.94 3.54 9.31
CA ALA A 222 -22.78 2.54 9.96
C ALA A 222 -22.87 1.24 9.15
N PHE A 223 -22.97 1.34 7.82
CA PHE A 223 -23.00 0.15 6.96
C PHE A 223 -21.68 -0.61 7.00
N VAL A 224 -20.55 0.10 6.93
CA VAL A 224 -19.22 -0.50 6.99
C VAL A 224 -19.00 -1.19 8.33
N ASP A 225 -19.31 -0.51 9.44
CA ASP A 225 -19.13 -1.06 10.80
C ASP A 225 -20.01 -2.28 11.08
N ALA A 226 -21.20 -2.34 10.48
CA ALA A 226 -22.09 -3.49 10.62
C ALA A 226 -21.67 -4.72 9.79
N ASN A 227 -20.76 -4.56 8.82
CA ASN A 227 -20.39 -5.59 7.85
C ASN A 227 -18.86 -5.77 7.74
N SER A 228 -18.11 -5.30 8.73
CA SER A 228 -16.65 -5.37 8.83
C SER A 228 -16.15 -6.54 9.66
#